data_AF-Q240N9-F1
#
_entry.id   AF-Q240N9-F1
#
_cell.length_a   1.000
_cell.length_b   1.000
_cell.length_c   1.000
_cell.angle_alpha   90.00
_cell.angle_beta   90.00
_cell.angle_gamma   90.00
#
_symmetry.space_group_name_H-M   'P 1'
#
loop_
_entity.id
_entity.type
_entity.pdbx_description
1 polymer ?
#
loop_
_entity_poly.entity_id
_entity_poly.type
_entity_poly.pdbx_seq_one_letter_code
_entity_poly.pdbx_strand_id
1 'polypeptide(L)'
;MPAFSINAKESIQICFLVDATGSMQRYVDKVRQEIEKICKSIKQVQQTDLKIYVSMVAYRDRTDDKSVEKIDFTDNLDQFQQFIKQLNYKGGDDQCEDVQIGLQEVIKLQWKQSSLNLLVWIADAPCHGQEFHDDNANDHFPEDDGEELKKLLKQICDLNVD
;
A
#
# COMPACT_ATOMS: atom_id res chain seq x y z
N MET A 1 8.99 10.54 41.89
CA MET A 1 9.71 10.85 40.64
C MET A 1 8.86 10.34 39.50
N PRO A 2 8.54 11.12 38.46
CA PRO A 2 7.80 10.60 37.32
C PRO A 2 8.76 9.69 36.54
N ALA A 3 8.33 8.47 36.26
CA ALA A 3 9.01 7.61 35.31
C ALA A 3 8.90 8.28 33.94
N PHE A 4 10.04 8.53 33.29
CA PHE A 4 10.07 8.83 31.87
C PHE A 4 9.54 7.58 31.15
N SER A 5 8.30 7.64 30.66
CA SER A 5 7.83 6.66 29.68
C SER A 5 8.57 6.92 28.38
N ILE A 6 9.56 6.07 28.12
CA ILE A 6 10.07 5.88 26.77
C ILE A 6 8.87 5.35 25.98
N ASN A 7 8.33 6.11 25.03
CA ASN A 7 7.30 5.61 24.12
C ASN A 7 7.98 4.59 23.18
N ALA A 8 8.29 3.41 23.71
CA ALA A 8 8.62 2.27 22.88
C ALA A 8 7.34 1.95 22.09
N LYS A 9 7.42 1.99 20.76
CA LYS A 9 6.30 1.58 19.91
C LYS A 9 5.96 0.13 20.28
N GLU A 10 4.69 -0.11 20.59
CA GLU A 10 4.20 -1.39 21.13
C GLU A 10 4.01 -2.43 20.02
N SER A 11 3.88 -1.96 18.78
CA SER A 11 3.70 -2.80 17.60
C SER A 11 4.23 -2.13 16.34
N ILE A 12 4.31 -2.91 15.27
CA ILE A 12 4.57 -2.43 13.91
C ILE A 12 3.31 -2.67 13.07
N GLN A 13 2.91 -1.71 12.25
CA GLN A 13 1.90 -1.86 11.21
C GLN A 13 2.54 -1.59 9.85
N ILE A 14 2.42 -2.54 8.94
CA ILE A 14 2.95 -2.44 7.58
C ILE A 14 1.79 -2.54 6.61
N CYS A 15 1.55 -1.51 5.81
CA CYS A 15 0.62 -1.57 4.69
C CYS A 15 1.40 -1.65 3.38
N PHE A 16 1.07 -2.61 2.54
CA PHE A 16 1.56 -2.67 1.17
C PHE A 16 0.52 -2.01 0.25
N LEU A 17 0.86 -0.87 -0.34
CA LEU A 17 0.10 -0.27 -1.43
C LEU A 17 0.65 -0.83 -2.74
N VAL A 18 -0.16 -1.54 -3.51
CA VAL A 18 0.30 -2.33 -4.65
C VAL A 18 -0.49 -1.95 -5.89
N ASP A 19 0.22 -1.56 -6.93
CA ASP A 19 -0.33 -1.54 -8.28
C ASP A 19 -0.63 -2.96 -8.73
N ALA A 20 -1.91 -3.21 -9.04
CA ALA A 20 -2.42 -4.50 -9.46
C ALA A 20 -2.93 -4.51 -10.91
N THR A 21 -2.44 -3.62 -11.76
CA THR A 21 -2.78 -3.60 -13.19
C THR A 21 -2.00 -4.64 -13.98
N GLY A 22 -2.30 -4.75 -15.28
CA GLY A 22 -1.70 -5.76 -16.15
C GLY A 22 -0.20 -5.61 -16.35
N SER A 23 0.36 -4.39 -16.28
CA SER A 23 1.81 -4.13 -16.43
C SER A 23 2.64 -4.86 -15.37
N MET A 24 2.08 -4.92 -14.16
CA MET A 24 2.65 -5.55 -12.98
C MET A 24 2.66 -7.09 -13.03
N GLN A 25 1.95 -7.71 -13.98
CA GLN A 25 1.81 -9.18 -14.10
C GLN A 25 3.17 -9.91 -14.16
N ARG A 26 4.21 -9.28 -14.71
CA ARG A 26 5.57 -9.84 -14.78
C ARG A 26 6.32 -9.82 -13.44
N TYR A 27 5.92 -8.94 -12.52
CA TYR A 27 6.56 -8.76 -11.21
C TYR A 27 5.85 -9.55 -10.11
N VAL A 28 4.64 -10.06 -10.36
CA VAL A 28 3.79 -10.75 -9.38
C VAL A 28 4.52 -11.82 -8.61
N ASP A 29 5.21 -12.74 -9.29
CA ASP A 29 5.90 -13.84 -8.62
C ASP A 29 7.01 -13.31 -7.71
N LYS A 30 7.68 -12.23 -8.11
CA LYS A 30 8.70 -11.58 -7.31
C LYS A 30 8.11 -10.87 -6.11
N VAL A 31 7.03 -10.09 -6.29
CA VAL A 31 6.30 -9.41 -5.20
C VAL A 31 5.82 -10.43 -4.17
N ARG A 32 5.19 -11.53 -4.63
CA ARG A 32 4.73 -12.62 -3.78
C ARG A 32 5.88 -13.24 -2.98
N GLN A 33 7.00 -13.54 -3.63
CA GLN A 33 8.18 -14.10 -2.97
C GLN A 33 8.78 -13.17 -1.91
N GLU A 34 8.91 -11.87 -2.20
CA GLU A 34 9.49 -10.91 -1.25
C GLU A 34 8.55 -10.67 -0.06
N ILE A 35 7.25 -10.55 -0.28
CA ILE A 35 6.28 -10.46 0.83
C ILE A 35 6.29 -11.74 1.67
N GLU A 36 6.45 -12.92 1.05
CA GLU A 36 6.57 -14.17 1.79
C GLU A 36 7.82 -14.21 2.68
N LYS A 37 8.96 -13.67 2.20
CA LYS A 37 10.17 -13.51 3.00
C LYS A 37 9.95 -12.54 4.16
N ILE A 38 9.31 -11.40 3.92
CA ILE A 38 8.94 -10.45 4.97
C ILE A 38 8.08 -11.14 6.02
N CYS A 39 7.05 -11.90 5.61
CA CYS A 39 6.21 -12.66 6.54
C CYS A 39 7.01 -13.68 7.36
N LYS A 40 7.99 -14.36 6.77
CA LYS A 40 8.87 -15.30 7.49
C LYS A 40 9.75 -14.57 8.51
N SER A 41 10.32 -13.42 8.15
CA SER A 41 11.06 -12.57 9.09
C SER A 41 10.16 -12.04 10.21
N ILE A 42 8.93 -11.65 9.91
CA ILE A 42 7.93 -11.26 10.90
C ILE A 42 7.64 -12.42 11.87
N LYS A 43 7.41 -13.65 11.38
CA LYS A 43 7.19 -14.83 12.24
C LYS A 43 8.37 -15.07 13.19
N GLN A 44 9.61 -14.77 12.78
CA GLN A 44 10.79 -14.88 13.65
C GLN A 44 10.81 -13.79 14.72
N VAL A 45 10.50 -12.54 14.35
CA VAL A 45 10.46 -11.40 15.28
C VAL A 45 9.30 -11.52 16.28
N GLN A 46 8.15 -12.03 15.87
CA GLN A 46 7.00 -12.29 16.74
C GLN A 46 7.26 -13.37 17.82
N GLN A 47 8.42 -14.04 17.81
CA GLN A 47 8.87 -14.86 18.95
C GLN A 47 9.33 -13.99 20.14
N THR A 48 9.36 -12.67 19.97
CA THR A 48 9.52 -11.67 21.02
C THR A 48 8.17 -11.05 21.40
N ASP A 49 8.14 -10.10 22.33
CA ASP A 49 6.91 -9.39 22.73
C ASP A 49 6.41 -8.37 21.68
N LEU A 50 7.09 -8.22 20.53
CA LEU A 50 6.73 -7.28 19.48
C LEU A 50 5.60 -7.82 18.57
N LYS A 51 4.47 -7.13 18.54
CA LYS A 51 3.36 -7.45 17.62
C LYS A 51 3.56 -6.76 16.28
N ILE A 52 3.33 -7.50 15.20
CA ILE A 52 3.42 -6.98 13.84
C ILE A 52 2.11 -7.29 13.13
N TYR A 53 1.51 -6.26 12.54
CA TYR A 53 0.30 -6.36 11.74
C TYR A 53 0.61 -5.97 10.29
N VAL A 54 0.04 -6.71 9.35
CA VAL A 54 0.19 -6.48 7.92
C VAL A 54 -1.16 -6.18 7.28
N SER A 55 -1.16 -5.29 6.29
CA SER A 55 -2.30 -4.89 5.49
C SER A 55 -1.86 -4.80 4.03
N MET A 56 -2.79 -4.90 3.10
CA MET A 56 -2.54 -4.62 1.69
C MET A 56 -3.72 -3.88 1.08
N VAL A 57 -3.42 -2.84 0.31
CA VAL A 57 -4.34 -2.16 -0.59
C VAL A 57 -3.79 -2.34 -2.00
N ALA A 58 -4.50 -3.09 -2.82
CA ALA A 58 -4.19 -3.29 -4.22
C ALA A 58 -5.10 -2.39 -5.06
N TYR A 59 -4.52 -1.44 -5.79
CA TYR A 59 -5.24 -0.47 -6.62
C TYR A 59 -4.98 -0.72 -8.11
N ARG A 60 -5.88 -0.18 -8.93
CA ARG A 60 -5.85 -0.16 -10.39
C ARG A 60 -6.49 1.16 -10.84
N ASP A 61 -6.77 1.29 -12.12
CA ASP A 61 -7.53 2.42 -12.63
C ASP A 61 -8.98 2.42 -12.10
N ARG A 62 -9.57 3.62 -11.94
CA ARG A 62 -10.97 3.84 -11.51
C ARG A 62 -11.99 3.26 -12.48
N THR A 63 -11.59 3.04 -13.73
CA THR A 63 -12.43 2.48 -14.80
C THR A 63 -12.55 0.95 -14.74
N ASP A 64 -11.65 0.28 -14.00
CA ASP A 64 -11.66 -1.18 -13.86
C ASP A 64 -12.83 -1.68 -13.00
N ASP A 65 -13.40 -2.83 -13.39
CA ASP A 65 -14.47 -3.53 -12.64
C ASP A 65 -14.17 -3.69 -11.14
N LYS A 66 -12.88 -3.82 -10.80
CA LYS A 66 -12.38 -3.94 -9.43
C LYS A 66 -11.16 -3.05 -9.24
N SER A 67 -11.41 -1.75 -9.15
CA SER A 67 -10.39 -0.72 -8.95
C SER A 67 -9.62 -0.88 -7.63
N VAL A 68 -10.23 -1.42 -6.57
CA VAL A 68 -9.53 -1.72 -5.31
C VAL A 68 -9.87 -3.09 -4.71
N GLU A 69 -8.83 -3.77 -4.22
CA GLU A 69 -8.93 -4.92 -3.32
C GLU A 69 -8.11 -4.66 -2.07
N LYS A 70 -8.62 -4.98 -0.88
CA LYS A 70 -7.84 -4.79 0.34
C LYS A 70 -8.07 -5.85 1.40
N ILE A 71 -7.08 -5.97 2.28
CA ILE A 71 -7.16 -6.69 3.55
C ILE A 71 -6.72 -5.72 4.66
N ASP A 72 -7.59 -5.52 5.66
CA ASP A 72 -7.26 -4.68 6.81
C ASP A 72 -6.11 -5.29 7.64
N PHE A 73 -5.54 -4.49 8.55
CA PHE A 73 -4.46 -4.92 9.42
C PHE A 73 -4.79 -6.23 10.16
N THR A 74 -3.97 -7.24 9.93
CA THR A 74 -4.08 -8.57 10.54
C THR A 74 -2.71 -9.06 11.01
N ASP A 75 -2.68 -9.80 12.11
CA ASP A 75 -1.53 -10.60 12.53
C ASP A 75 -1.60 -12.05 12.03
N ASN A 76 -2.72 -12.42 11.38
CA ASN A 76 -2.88 -13.70 10.72
C ASN A 76 -2.18 -13.70 9.35
N LEU A 77 -0.91 -14.10 9.36
CA LEU A 77 -0.08 -14.12 8.16
C LEU A 77 -0.56 -15.13 7.11
N ASP A 78 -1.25 -16.19 7.50
CA ASP A 78 -1.75 -17.18 6.56
C ASP A 78 -2.96 -16.61 5.78
N GLN A 79 -3.83 -15.85 6.45
CA GLN A 79 -4.90 -15.06 5.81
C GLN A 79 -4.32 -14.04 4.83
N PHE A 80 -3.28 -13.31 5.27
CA PHE A 80 -2.60 -12.32 4.43
C PHE A 80 -1.97 -12.95 3.18
N GLN A 81 -1.28 -14.08 3.34
CA GLN A 81 -0.72 -14.84 2.22
C GLN A 81 -1.79 -15.37 1.26
N GLN A 82 -2.95 -15.78 1.78
CA GLN A 82 -4.06 -16.21 0.94
C GLN A 82 -4.63 -15.06 0.11
N PHE A 83 -4.80 -13.87 0.71
CA PHE A 83 -5.23 -12.66 -0.01
C PHE A 83 -4.31 -12.36 -1.20
N ILE A 84 -3.00 -12.37 -0.97
CA ILE A 84 -1.98 -12.12 -2.01
C ILE A 84 -2.01 -13.15 -3.14
N LYS A 85 -2.27 -14.43 -2.81
CA LYS A 85 -2.38 -15.50 -3.80
C LYS A 85 -3.61 -15.33 -4.71
N GLN A 86 -4.68 -14.76 -4.17
CA GLN A 86 -5.94 -14.54 -4.89
C GLN A 86 -5.97 -13.24 -5.69
N LEU A 87 -5.05 -12.32 -5.40
CA LEU A 87 -4.94 -11.06 -6.13
C LEU A 87 -4.58 -11.32 -7.61
N ASN A 88 -5.39 -10.76 -8.51
CA ASN A 88 -5.19 -10.84 -9.96
C ASN A 88 -4.56 -9.55 -10.47
N TYR A 89 -3.65 -9.62 -11.44
CA TYR A 89 -2.99 -8.43 -11.98
C TYR A 89 -3.50 -8.22 -13.39
N LYS A 90 -4.46 -7.31 -13.53
CA LYS A 90 -5.25 -7.10 -14.75
C LYS A 90 -5.85 -5.72 -14.72
N GLY A 91 -6.42 -5.28 -15.84
CA GLY A 91 -6.91 -3.93 -15.95
C GLY A 91 -5.78 -2.95 -16.24
N GLY A 92 -6.08 -1.68 -16.03
CA GLY A 92 -5.44 -0.59 -16.75
C GLY A 92 -5.89 -0.57 -18.22
N ASP A 93 -5.70 0.56 -18.89
CA ASP A 93 -5.98 0.74 -20.32
C ASP A 93 -5.03 1.77 -20.98
N ASP A 94 -4.34 2.55 -20.16
CA ASP A 94 -3.26 3.45 -20.54
C ASP A 94 -1.98 3.18 -19.73
N GLN A 95 -1.02 4.12 -19.77
CA GLN A 95 0.24 3.97 -19.07
C GLN A 95 0.16 4.44 -17.62
N CYS A 96 -0.77 5.35 -17.31
CA CYS A 96 -0.91 5.94 -15.99
C CYS A 96 -1.96 5.17 -15.18
N GLU A 97 -1.84 5.20 -13.85
CA GLU A 97 -2.73 4.45 -12.96
C GLU A 97 -3.34 5.34 -11.89
N ASP A 98 -4.54 4.96 -11.39
CA ASP A 98 -5.24 5.75 -10.37
C ASP A 98 -4.68 5.52 -8.96
N VAL A 99 -3.53 6.12 -8.68
CA VAL A 99 -2.90 6.08 -7.35
C VAL A 99 -3.80 6.72 -6.27
N GLN A 100 -4.65 7.68 -6.63
CA GLN A 100 -5.48 8.40 -5.68
C GLN A 100 -6.47 7.47 -4.99
N ILE A 101 -7.11 6.55 -5.74
CA ILE A 101 -8.07 5.59 -5.16
C ILE A 101 -7.38 4.65 -4.16
N GLY A 102 -6.12 4.28 -4.43
CA GLY A 102 -5.31 3.49 -3.51
C GLY A 102 -5.00 4.22 -2.21
N LEU A 103 -4.51 5.47 -2.31
CA LEU A 103 -4.17 6.27 -1.12
C LEU A 103 -5.39 6.62 -0.27
N GLN A 104 -6.55 6.86 -0.90
CA GLN A 104 -7.82 7.04 -0.18
C GLN A 104 -8.16 5.84 0.70
N GLU A 105 -7.91 4.62 0.22
CA GLU A 105 -8.16 3.40 0.99
C GLU A 105 -7.10 3.17 2.08
N VAL A 106 -5.85 3.56 1.83
CA VAL A 106 -4.77 3.55 2.85
C VAL A 106 -5.09 4.45 4.03
N ILE A 107 -5.61 5.66 3.79
CA ILE A 107 -6.00 6.62 4.84
C ILE A 107 -7.14 6.08 5.70
N LYS A 108 -8.03 5.27 5.13
CA LYS A 108 -9.17 4.65 5.86
C LYS A 108 -8.75 3.49 6.76
N LEU A 109 -7.53 2.97 6.62
CA LEU A 109 -7.02 1.90 7.49
C LEU A 109 -6.91 2.37 8.95
N GLN A 110 -7.10 1.45 9.89
CA GLN A 110 -7.04 1.74 11.32
C GLN A 110 -5.60 1.72 11.83
N TRP A 111 -4.87 2.79 11.52
CA TRP A 111 -3.52 3.03 12.03
C TRP A 111 -3.53 3.33 13.53
N LYS A 112 -2.62 2.69 14.27
CA LYS A 112 -2.44 2.84 15.71
C LYS A 112 -1.35 3.86 15.97
N GLN A 113 -1.64 4.86 16.78
CA GLN A 113 -0.67 5.89 17.18
C GLN A 113 0.50 5.31 17.99
N SER A 114 0.26 4.22 18.73
CA SER A 114 1.30 3.50 19.49
C SER A 114 2.16 2.56 18.64
N SER A 115 1.90 2.43 17.34
CA SER A 115 2.70 1.60 16.41
C SER A 115 3.76 2.40 15.67
N LEU A 116 4.84 1.73 15.26
CA LEU A 116 5.62 2.16 14.09
C LEU A 116 4.81 1.79 12.85
N ASN A 117 4.46 2.79 12.03
CA ASN A 117 3.58 2.61 10.89
C ASN A 117 4.39 2.80 9.61
N LEU A 118 4.38 1.81 8.72
CA LEU A 118 5.13 1.81 7.47
C LEU A 118 4.17 1.63 6.28
N LEU A 119 4.29 2.50 5.28
CA LEU A 119 3.63 2.33 3.98
C LEU A 119 4.66 1.92 2.92
N VAL A 120 4.53 0.72 2.38
CA VAL A 120 5.38 0.21 1.30
C VAL A 120 4.60 0.29 0.00
N TRP A 121 4.95 1.24 -0.87
CA TRP A 121 4.34 1.39 -2.18
C TRP A 121 5.12 0.65 -3.27
N ILE A 122 4.44 -0.21 -4.03
CA ILE A 122 4.99 -1.06 -5.09
C ILE A 122 4.20 -0.78 -6.38
N ALA A 123 4.84 -0.18 -7.38
CA ALA A 123 4.25 0.16 -8.67
C ALA A 123 5.30 0.17 -9.79
N ASP A 124 4.87 0.06 -11.06
CA ASP A 124 5.73 0.18 -12.25
C ASP A 124 5.31 1.30 -13.23
N ALA A 125 4.23 2.01 -12.92
CA ALA A 125 3.63 3.06 -13.73
C ALA A 125 3.49 4.41 -12.98
N PRO A 126 3.46 5.55 -13.70
CA PRO A 126 3.12 6.85 -13.12
C PRO A 126 1.65 6.95 -12.71
N CYS A 127 1.30 7.99 -11.96
CA CYS A 127 -0.11 8.33 -11.68
C CYS A 127 -0.70 9.23 -12.78
N HIS A 128 -2.02 9.28 -12.88
CA HIS A 128 -2.71 10.26 -13.75
C HIS A 128 -2.38 11.71 -13.36
N GLY A 129 -2.35 12.58 -14.37
CA GLY A 129 -2.12 14.01 -14.23
C GLY A 129 -0.76 14.44 -14.76
N GLN A 130 -0.77 15.37 -15.72
CA GLN A 130 0.41 15.83 -16.46
C GLN A 130 1.53 16.43 -15.58
N GLU A 131 1.26 16.75 -14.32
CA GLU A 131 2.30 17.21 -13.38
C GLU A 131 3.29 16.10 -13.02
N PHE A 132 2.91 14.82 -13.12
CA PHE A 132 3.67 13.70 -12.55
C PHE A 132 4.29 12.75 -13.57
N HIS A 133 4.18 13.04 -14.87
CA HIS A 133 4.81 12.29 -15.93
C HIS A 133 5.09 13.18 -17.15
N ASP A 134 5.93 12.71 -18.07
CA ASP A 134 6.26 13.45 -19.30
C ASP A 134 5.02 13.60 -20.21
N ASP A 135 5.01 14.64 -21.04
CA ASP A 135 3.94 14.95 -22.03
C ASP A 135 3.63 13.81 -23.02
N ASN A 136 4.53 12.82 -23.13
CA ASN A 136 4.40 11.70 -24.07
C ASN A 136 3.81 10.44 -23.42
N ALA A 137 3.52 10.44 -22.12
CA ALA A 137 2.83 9.31 -21.50
C ALA A 137 1.42 9.19 -22.09
N ASN A 138 0.99 7.97 -22.37
CA ASN A 138 -0.41 7.72 -22.68
C ASN A 138 -1.18 7.86 -21.36
N ASP A 139 -1.83 8.99 -21.15
CA ASP A 139 -2.68 9.27 -19.99
C ASP A 139 -4.11 9.52 -20.47
N HIS A 140 -5.05 8.72 -19.96
CA HIS A 140 -6.48 8.90 -20.24
C HIS A 140 -7.18 9.94 -19.34
N PHE A 141 -6.52 10.40 -18.28
CA PHE A 141 -7.00 11.43 -17.35
C PHE A 141 -5.98 12.57 -17.14
N PRO A 142 -5.47 13.19 -18.23
CA PRO A 142 -4.44 14.24 -18.13
C PRO A 142 -4.92 15.50 -17.42
N GLU A 143 -6.24 15.69 -17.28
CA GLU A 143 -6.85 16.82 -16.58
C GLU A 143 -6.79 16.72 -15.05
N ASP A 144 -6.42 15.57 -14.48
CA ASP A 144 -6.20 15.43 -13.04
C ASP A 144 -5.03 16.37 -12.65
N ASP A 145 -5.35 17.48 -11.99
CA ASP A 145 -4.40 18.56 -11.67
C ASP A 145 -3.44 18.24 -10.50
N GLY A 146 -3.55 17.03 -9.94
CA GLY A 146 -2.71 16.54 -8.86
C GLY A 146 -2.98 17.10 -7.46
N GLU A 147 -3.93 18.04 -7.31
CA GLU A 147 -4.18 18.67 -6.01
C GLU A 147 -4.77 17.69 -4.98
N GLU A 148 -5.68 16.81 -5.41
CA GLU A 148 -6.21 15.77 -4.52
C GLU A 148 -5.11 14.76 -4.14
N LEU A 149 -4.23 14.38 -5.07
CA LEU A 149 -3.10 13.50 -4.78
C LEU A 149 -2.17 14.11 -3.72
N LYS A 150 -1.78 15.38 -3.88
CA LYS A 150 -0.96 16.12 -2.91
C LYS A 150 -1.62 16.18 -1.53
N LYS A 151 -2.93 16.41 -1.48
CA LYS A 151 -3.71 16.43 -0.24
C LYS A 151 -3.75 15.06 0.44
N LEU A 152 -3.92 13.97 -0.32
CA LEU A 152 -3.89 12.60 0.21
C LEU A 152 -2.50 12.26 0.79
N LEU A 153 -1.42 12.61 0.09
CA LEU A 153 -0.05 12.42 0.60
C LEU A 153 0.18 13.19 1.91
N LYS A 154 -0.31 14.43 2.00
CA LYS A 154 -0.26 15.21 3.24
C LYS A 154 -1.03 14.52 4.38
N GLN A 155 -2.22 13.98 4.12
CA GLN A 155 -2.98 13.24 5.12
C GLN A 155 -2.23 12.00 5.60
N ILE A 156 -1.53 11.29 4.72
CA ILE A 156 -0.70 10.14 5.11
C ILE A 156 0.44 10.57 6.04
N CYS A 157 1.11 11.70 5.75
CA CYS A 157 2.12 12.25 6.66
C CYS A 157 1.53 12.57 8.05
N ASP A 158 0.30 13.09 8.10
CA ASP A 158 -0.40 13.42 9.35
C ASP A 158 -0.81 12.16 10.17
N LEU A 159 -0.82 10.97 9.54
CA LEU A 159 -1.10 9.68 10.21
C LEU A 159 0.12 9.09 10.95
N ASN A 160 1.27 9.80 10.95
CA ASN A 160 2.53 9.29 11.49
C ASN A 160 2.92 7.95 10.85
N VAL A 161 2.81 7.89 9.53
CA VAL A 161 3.23 6.77 8.67
C VAL A 161 4.52 7.17 7.98
N ASP A 162 5.54 6.32 8.10
CA ASP A 162 6.83 6.45 7.40
C ASP A 162 6.79 5.76 6.02
#